data_AF-A0A560PH40-F1
#
_entry.id   AF-A0A560PH40-F1
#
_cell.length_a   1.000
_cell.length_b   1.000
_cell.length_c   1.000
_cell.angle_alpha   90.00
_cell.angle_beta   90.00
_cell.angle_gamma   90.00
#
_symmetry.space_group_name_H-M   'P 1'
#
loop_
_entity.id
_entity.type
_entity.pdbx_description
1 polymer ?
#
loop_
_entity_poly.entity_id
_entity_poly.type
_entity_poly.pdbx_seq_one_letter_code
_entity_poly.pdbx_strand_id
1 'polypeptide(L)'
;MTTPTQALTPAKVITTSADYSAIVQAGAITNTIDTQKLFDKTAKESTSSPLDQFIANSNTLNLLWSNQENVSKEFLSIVFLGYISAVESYVRALIRSIIQVDVISLKNAENKPITFGAALHHSKPLMPEALMDNASFISCENIVNTFKNLLDIDLILDDTTTQEFDKICQLRHCCVHRFGKLGAKNAIALGLESHSSLFEKPLILDKPALGQIALTLRIIMKTINNSVYRSILDRTFPTTPVGKGSDKQLPKALWSRSYETDKILFGKYYRLFSTKLEKSPPVKEMYNRFISEKEAALLKLAKGSKKPAVPNPQPIPAHQPIVAENVEPPAPEPGAGAE
;
A
#
# COMPACT_ATOMS: atom_id res chain seq x y z
N MET A 1 -14.70 65.30 -8.44
CA MET A 1 -15.44 64.31 -7.64
C MET A 1 -14.57 63.95 -6.45
N THR A 2 -14.95 64.45 -5.29
CA THR A 2 -14.20 64.42 -4.03
C THR A 2 -14.35 63.06 -3.35
N THR A 3 -13.21 62.42 -3.07
CA THR A 3 -13.08 61.24 -2.22
C THR A 3 -13.41 61.61 -0.77
N PRO A 4 -14.23 60.81 -0.05
CA PRO A 4 -14.46 61.07 1.36
C PRO A 4 -13.28 60.53 2.18
N THR A 5 -12.56 61.45 2.82
CA THR A 5 -11.60 61.17 3.88
C THR A 5 -12.36 60.62 5.10
N GLN A 6 -12.26 59.32 5.36
CA GLN A 6 -12.68 58.75 6.64
C GLN A 6 -11.70 59.21 7.72
N ALA A 7 -12.21 60.01 8.66
CA ALA A 7 -11.49 60.36 9.87
C ALA A 7 -11.24 59.09 10.70
N LEU A 8 -9.97 58.78 10.95
CA LEU A 8 -9.55 57.80 11.94
C LEU A 8 -9.99 58.29 13.32
N THR A 9 -11.04 57.71 13.86
CA THR A 9 -11.40 57.82 15.28
C THR A 9 -10.22 57.38 16.15
N PRO A 10 -9.87 58.12 17.21
CA PRO A 10 -8.76 57.75 18.09
C PRO A 10 -9.05 56.38 18.72
N ALA A 11 -8.05 55.49 18.64
CA ALA A 11 -8.11 54.17 19.25
C ALA A 11 -8.50 54.33 20.73
N LYS A 12 -9.63 53.72 21.11
CA LYS A 12 -10.08 53.64 22.49
C LYS A 12 -8.95 53.02 23.31
N VAL A 13 -8.37 53.77 24.24
CA VAL A 13 -7.36 53.24 25.17
C VAL A 13 -8.06 52.18 26.01
N ILE A 14 -7.79 50.91 25.72
CA ILE A 14 -8.36 49.78 26.44
C ILE A 14 -7.51 49.60 27.69
N THR A 15 -8.11 49.85 28.84
CA THR A 15 -7.54 49.56 30.16
C THR A 15 -7.13 48.10 30.24
N THR A 16 -5.85 47.86 30.46
CA THR A 16 -5.27 46.55 30.77
C THR A 16 -6.03 45.93 31.94
N SER A 17 -6.48 44.69 31.79
CA SER A 17 -7.14 43.93 32.85
C SER A 17 -6.25 43.93 34.11
N ALA A 18 -6.85 44.12 35.29
CA ALA A 18 -6.16 44.01 36.57
C ALA A 18 -5.83 42.55 36.95
N ASP A 19 -6.35 41.59 36.18
CA ASP A 19 -6.03 40.18 36.30
C ASP A 19 -4.60 39.92 35.81
N TYR A 20 -3.71 39.58 36.75
CA TYR A 20 -2.31 39.26 36.44
C TYR A 20 -2.17 38.06 35.48
N SER A 21 -3.20 37.23 35.35
CA SER A 21 -3.24 36.10 34.42
C SER A 21 -3.67 36.50 33.00
N ALA A 22 -4.25 37.69 32.81
CA ALA A 22 -4.63 38.25 31.51
C ALA A 22 -3.42 38.90 30.80
N ILE A 23 -2.34 38.13 30.66
CA ILE A 23 -1.06 38.54 30.05
C ILE A 23 -1.17 38.85 28.54
N VAL A 24 -2.20 38.31 27.87
CA VAL A 24 -2.54 38.59 26.47
C VAL A 24 -4.02 38.95 26.38
N GLN A 25 -4.33 39.96 25.57
CA GLN A 25 -5.73 40.33 25.31
C GLN A 25 -6.41 39.23 24.48
N ALA A 26 -7.33 38.50 25.10
CA ALA A 26 -8.22 37.59 24.40
C ALA A 26 -9.49 38.33 23.97
N GLY A 27 -9.80 38.31 22.67
CA GLY A 27 -11.13 38.69 22.19
C GLY A 27 -12.15 37.61 22.54
N ALA A 28 -13.39 38.00 22.85
CA ALA A 28 -14.47 37.04 23.00
C ALA A 28 -14.76 36.35 21.65
N ILE A 29 -15.00 35.04 21.66
CA ILE A 29 -15.48 34.33 20.47
C ILE A 29 -16.93 34.76 20.24
N THR A 30 -17.15 35.59 19.22
CA THR A 30 -18.48 36.13 18.90
C THR A 30 -19.25 35.28 17.89
N ASN A 31 -18.55 34.45 17.12
CA ASN A 31 -19.13 33.59 16.09
C ASN A 31 -18.67 32.14 16.30
N THR A 32 -19.63 31.22 16.31
CA THR A 32 -19.35 29.77 16.36
C THR A 32 -19.29 29.18 14.95
N ILE A 33 -18.40 28.21 14.74
CA ILE A 33 -18.29 27.49 13.47
C ILE A 33 -19.43 26.46 13.37
N ASP A 34 -20.30 26.62 12.38
CA ASP A 34 -21.33 25.63 12.04
C ASP A 34 -20.74 24.56 11.11
N THR A 35 -20.26 23.48 11.72
CA THR A 35 -19.57 22.41 11.00
C THR A 35 -20.48 21.67 10.00
N GLN A 36 -21.80 21.68 10.18
CA GLN A 36 -22.72 21.01 9.26
C GLN A 36 -22.72 21.64 7.86
N LYS A 37 -22.38 22.94 7.77
CA LYS A 37 -22.29 23.68 6.49
C LYS A 37 -20.95 23.47 5.77
N LEU A 38 -19.97 22.85 6.43
CA LEU A 38 -18.65 22.59 5.85
C LEU A 38 -18.58 21.26 5.09
N PHE A 39 -19.65 20.47 5.11
CA PHE A 39 -19.76 19.20 4.37
C PHE A 39 -20.82 19.30 3.28
N ASP A 40 -20.50 18.83 2.08
CA ASP A 40 -21.43 18.77 0.97
C ASP A 40 -22.40 17.59 1.13
N LYS A 41 -23.63 17.87 1.55
CA LYS A 41 -24.70 16.88 1.72
C LYS A 41 -25.20 16.30 0.38
N THR A 42 -24.83 16.93 -0.75
CA THR A 42 -25.25 16.52 -2.09
C THR A 42 -24.22 15.64 -2.79
N ALA A 43 -23.01 15.55 -2.25
CA ALA A 43 -21.95 14.70 -2.75
C ALA A 43 -22.41 13.23 -2.80
N LYS A 44 -22.15 12.57 -3.93
CA LYS A 44 -22.43 11.15 -4.13
C LYS A 44 -21.12 10.38 -4.16
N GLU A 45 -21.18 9.13 -3.68
CA GLU A 45 -20.04 8.22 -3.81
C GLU A 45 -19.66 8.00 -5.27
N SER A 46 -18.36 8.02 -5.54
CA SER A 46 -17.85 7.70 -6.87
C SER A 46 -18.08 6.23 -7.19
N THR A 47 -18.44 5.97 -8.45
CA THR A 47 -18.53 4.61 -9.02
C THR A 47 -17.25 4.20 -9.74
N SER A 48 -16.23 5.07 -9.77
CA SER A 48 -14.93 4.76 -10.36
C SER A 48 -14.10 3.85 -9.45
N SER A 49 -13.13 3.15 -10.03
CA SER A 49 -12.22 2.31 -9.25
C SER A 49 -11.43 3.15 -8.23
N PRO A 50 -10.99 2.56 -7.11
CA PRO A 50 -10.12 3.24 -6.14
C PRO A 50 -8.91 3.91 -6.81
N LEU A 51 -8.28 3.23 -7.77
CA LEU A 51 -7.13 3.78 -8.50
C LEU A 51 -7.50 4.99 -9.36
N ASP A 52 -8.66 4.96 -10.04
CA ASP A 52 -9.15 6.14 -10.78
C ASP A 52 -9.43 7.32 -9.84
N GLN A 53 -9.99 7.08 -8.65
CA GLN A 53 -10.21 8.13 -7.65
C GLN A 53 -8.89 8.75 -7.18
N PHE A 54 -7.88 7.92 -6.90
CA PHE A 54 -6.55 8.38 -6.53
C PHE A 54 -5.90 9.24 -7.62
N ILE A 55 -5.95 8.78 -8.88
CA ILE A 55 -5.39 9.51 -10.03
C ILE A 55 -6.12 10.83 -10.23
N ALA A 56 -7.46 10.83 -10.16
CA ALA A 56 -8.27 12.04 -10.28
C ALA A 56 -7.97 13.06 -9.17
N ASN A 57 -7.91 12.62 -7.91
CA ASN A 57 -7.58 13.49 -6.78
C ASN A 57 -6.17 14.07 -6.93
N SER A 58 -5.20 13.25 -7.33
CA SER A 58 -3.82 13.69 -7.58
C SER A 58 -3.75 14.71 -8.73
N ASN A 59 -4.51 14.51 -9.81
CA ASN A 59 -4.59 15.46 -10.91
C ASN A 59 -5.21 16.79 -10.45
N THR A 60 -6.28 16.76 -9.65
CA THR A 60 -6.88 17.97 -9.07
C THR A 60 -5.87 18.74 -8.22
N LEU A 61 -5.06 18.04 -7.41
CA LEU A 61 -4.00 18.66 -6.63
C LEU A 61 -2.90 19.27 -7.51
N ASN A 62 -2.49 18.60 -8.58
CA ASN A 62 -1.50 19.14 -9.53
C ASN A 62 -1.94 20.51 -10.09
N LEU A 63 -3.23 20.66 -10.42
CA LEU A 63 -3.77 21.90 -10.98
C LEU A 63 -3.67 23.10 -10.02
N LEU A 64 -3.55 22.86 -8.70
CA LEU A 64 -3.46 23.93 -7.71
C LEU A 64 -2.11 24.67 -7.73
N TRP A 65 -1.04 24.04 -8.22
CA TRP A 65 0.32 24.59 -8.11
C TRP A 65 1.14 24.52 -9.40
N SER A 66 0.83 23.62 -10.33
CA SER A 66 1.69 23.36 -11.50
C SER A 66 1.86 24.59 -12.41
N ASN A 67 0.77 25.35 -12.60
CA ASN A 67 0.73 26.48 -13.54
C ASN A 67 0.87 27.84 -12.85
N GLN A 68 1.01 27.86 -11.52
CA GLN A 68 1.11 29.09 -10.74
C GLN A 68 2.55 29.57 -10.74
N GLU A 69 2.89 30.77 -11.21
CA GLU A 69 4.29 31.23 -11.23
C GLU A 69 4.90 31.29 -9.83
N ASN A 70 4.19 31.93 -8.90
CA ASN A 70 4.62 32.14 -7.52
C ASN A 70 3.74 31.35 -6.55
N VAL A 71 4.32 30.33 -5.91
CA VAL A 71 3.66 29.51 -4.89
C VAL A 71 4.52 29.47 -3.65
N SER A 72 3.94 29.75 -2.49
CA SER A 72 4.67 29.71 -1.22
C SER A 72 5.01 28.28 -0.81
N LYS A 73 6.09 28.10 -0.05
CA LYS A 73 6.55 26.79 0.43
C LYS A 73 5.55 26.17 1.40
N GLU A 74 4.87 27.01 2.17
CA GLU A 74 3.80 26.63 3.10
C GLU A 74 2.61 26.05 2.33
N PHE A 75 2.22 26.69 1.21
CA PHE A 75 1.16 26.17 0.35
C PHE A 75 1.54 24.83 -0.28
N LEU A 76 2.77 24.70 -0.81
CA LEU A 76 3.26 23.42 -1.34
C LEU A 76 3.26 22.32 -0.28
N SER A 77 3.55 22.65 0.98
CA SER A 77 3.47 21.71 2.10
C SER A 77 2.03 21.28 2.39
N ILE A 78 1.05 22.17 2.26
CA ILE A 78 -0.38 21.84 2.38
C ILE A 78 -0.82 20.93 1.23
N VAL A 79 -0.40 21.22 -0.01
CA VAL A 79 -0.68 20.35 -1.16
C VAL A 79 -0.05 18.98 -1.00
N PHE A 80 1.18 18.92 -0.46
CA PHE A 80 1.83 17.66 -0.10
C PHE A 80 0.96 16.81 0.85
N LEU A 81 0.41 17.41 1.91
CA LEU A 81 -0.54 16.72 2.80
C LEU A 81 -1.80 16.26 2.05
N GLY A 82 -2.25 17.01 1.05
CA GLY A 82 -3.30 16.61 0.13
C GLY A 82 -3.02 15.29 -0.61
N TYR A 83 -1.80 15.07 -1.12
CA TYR A 83 -1.44 13.81 -1.77
C TYR A 83 -1.48 12.63 -0.79
N ILE A 84 -1.06 12.85 0.46
CA ILE A 84 -1.12 11.81 1.50
C ILE A 84 -2.57 11.47 1.84
N SER A 85 -3.45 12.47 1.89
CA SER A 85 -4.89 12.24 2.04
C SER A 85 -5.47 11.43 0.87
N ALA A 86 -5.01 11.68 -0.37
CA ALA A 86 -5.39 10.89 -1.53
C ALA A 86 -4.91 9.43 -1.45
N VAL A 87 -3.70 9.19 -0.94
CA VAL A 87 -3.16 7.83 -0.67
C VAL A 87 -4.02 7.11 0.37
N GLU A 88 -4.33 7.76 1.50
CA GLU A 88 -5.18 7.16 2.53
C GLU A 88 -6.57 6.84 1.99
N SER A 89 -7.16 7.75 1.22
CA SER A 89 -8.46 7.54 0.57
C SER A 89 -8.43 6.35 -0.40
N TYR A 90 -7.34 6.19 -1.16
CA TYR A 90 -7.14 5.04 -2.05
C TYR A 90 -7.13 3.72 -1.28
N VAL A 91 -6.29 3.64 -0.24
CA VAL A 91 -6.12 2.40 0.53
C VAL A 91 -7.45 1.99 1.17
N ARG A 92 -8.16 2.94 1.78
CA ARG A 92 -9.50 2.70 2.37
C ARG A 92 -10.50 2.20 1.32
N ALA A 93 -10.64 2.94 0.22
CA ALA A 93 -11.56 2.58 -0.85
C ALA A 93 -11.24 1.20 -1.45
N LEU A 94 -9.96 0.86 -1.58
CA LEU A 94 -9.53 -0.45 -2.07
C LEU A 94 -9.90 -1.57 -1.11
N ILE A 95 -9.54 -1.47 0.17
CA ILE A 95 -9.87 -2.47 1.19
C ILE A 95 -11.39 -2.69 1.27
N ARG A 96 -12.16 -1.60 1.38
CA ARG A 96 -13.62 -1.62 1.41
C ARG A 96 -14.20 -2.36 0.21
N SER A 97 -13.69 -2.07 -0.98
CA SER A 97 -14.22 -2.65 -2.22
C SER A 97 -13.84 -4.12 -2.37
N ILE A 98 -12.65 -4.52 -1.91
CA ILE A 98 -12.22 -5.92 -1.91
C ILE A 98 -13.11 -6.75 -0.99
N ILE A 99 -13.40 -6.30 0.23
CA ILE A 99 -14.27 -7.01 1.20
C ILE A 99 -15.65 -7.31 0.59
N GLN A 100 -16.16 -6.45 -0.29
CA GLN A 100 -17.47 -6.64 -0.92
C GLN A 100 -17.48 -7.63 -2.09
N VAL A 101 -16.32 -7.91 -2.68
CA VAL A 101 -16.20 -8.72 -3.91
C VAL A 101 -15.54 -10.06 -3.64
N ASP A 102 -14.54 -10.08 -2.77
CA ASP A 102 -13.73 -11.26 -2.49
C ASP A 102 -14.21 -11.99 -1.24
N VAL A 103 -14.61 -13.25 -1.43
CA VAL A 103 -15.19 -14.10 -0.38
C VAL A 103 -14.20 -14.43 0.74
N ILE A 104 -12.91 -14.52 0.44
CA ILE A 104 -11.87 -14.82 1.44
C ILE A 104 -11.65 -13.60 2.33
N SER A 105 -11.54 -12.41 1.72
CA SER A 105 -11.47 -11.14 2.43
C SER A 105 -12.70 -10.88 3.28
N LEU A 106 -13.91 -11.14 2.75
CA LEU A 106 -15.15 -11.00 3.50
C LEU A 106 -15.13 -11.87 4.75
N LYS A 107 -14.82 -13.16 4.59
CA LYS A 107 -14.76 -14.12 5.71
C LYS A 107 -13.72 -13.71 6.76
N ASN A 108 -12.58 -13.15 6.33
CA ASN A 108 -11.57 -12.66 7.25
C ASN A 108 -12.01 -11.38 7.99
N ALA A 109 -12.82 -10.54 7.35
CA ALA A 109 -13.36 -9.31 7.94
C ALA A 109 -14.59 -9.55 8.86
N GLU A 110 -15.35 -10.62 8.66
CA GLU A 110 -16.60 -10.93 9.39
C GLU A 110 -16.46 -10.98 10.92
N ASN A 111 -15.28 -11.36 11.43
CA ASN A 111 -15.03 -11.46 12.87
C ASN A 111 -14.47 -10.17 13.50
N LYS A 112 -14.33 -9.09 12.71
CA LYS A 112 -13.71 -7.85 13.17
C LYS A 112 -14.77 -6.93 13.78
N PRO A 113 -14.50 -6.30 14.94
CA PRO A 113 -15.46 -5.42 15.58
C PRO A 113 -15.60 -4.10 14.82
N ILE A 114 -16.82 -3.55 14.84
CA ILE A 114 -17.13 -2.18 14.44
C ILE A 114 -17.83 -1.45 15.60
N THR A 115 -17.82 -0.12 15.59
CA THR A 115 -18.56 0.64 16.60
C THR A 115 -20.08 0.51 16.40
N PHE A 116 -20.85 0.61 17.49
CA PHE A 116 -22.31 0.58 17.40
C PHE A 116 -22.86 1.74 16.56
N GLY A 117 -22.25 2.93 16.66
CA GLY A 117 -22.62 4.08 15.83
C GLY A 117 -22.44 3.82 14.34
N ALA A 118 -21.32 3.18 13.96
CA ALA A 118 -21.10 2.79 12.57
C ALA A 118 -22.15 1.77 12.09
N ALA A 119 -22.45 0.76 12.90
CA ALA A 119 -23.47 -0.24 12.59
C ALA A 119 -24.87 0.36 12.37
N LEU A 120 -25.21 1.43 13.10
CA LEU A 120 -26.51 2.09 13.03
C LEU A 120 -26.61 3.08 11.85
N HIS A 121 -25.52 3.76 11.49
CA HIS A 121 -25.56 4.90 10.56
C HIS A 121 -24.88 4.67 9.20
N HIS A 122 -24.02 3.66 9.04
CA HIS A 122 -23.43 3.36 7.72
C HIS A 122 -24.42 2.62 6.81
N SER A 123 -24.35 2.94 5.51
CA SER A 123 -24.96 2.10 4.49
C SER A 123 -24.18 0.78 4.36
N LYS A 124 -24.85 -0.29 3.90
CA LYS A 124 -24.22 -1.61 3.75
C LYS A 124 -22.93 -1.58 2.88
N PRO A 125 -22.86 -0.86 1.74
CA PRO A 125 -21.62 -0.75 0.97
C PRO A 125 -20.51 0.04 1.67
N LEU A 126 -20.85 0.94 2.59
CA LEU A 126 -19.88 1.74 3.35
C LEU A 126 -19.51 1.13 4.69
N MET A 127 -20.20 0.07 5.12
CA MET A 127 -19.93 -0.60 6.40
C MET A 127 -18.47 -1.03 6.57
N PRO A 128 -17.76 -1.54 5.52
CA PRO A 128 -16.36 -1.91 5.70
C PRO A 128 -15.42 -0.74 5.99
N GLU A 129 -15.82 0.53 5.80
CA GLU A 129 -15.01 1.68 6.25
C GLU A 129 -14.77 1.67 7.75
N ALA A 130 -15.79 1.26 8.52
CA ALA A 130 -15.73 1.25 9.98
C ALA A 130 -14.67 0.28 10.54
N LEU A 131 -14.23 -0.69 9.73
CA LEU A 131 -13.12 -1.59 10.07
C LEU A 131 -11.77 -0.88 10.11
N MET A 132 -11.69 0.32 9.54
CA MET A 132 -10.48 1.11 9.38
C MET A 132 -10.52 2.43 10.18
N ASP A 133 -11.50 2.65 11.06
CA ASP A 133 -11.60 3.89 11.86
C ASP A 133 -10.33 4.14 12.70
N ASN A 134 -9.73 3.07 13.21
CA ASN A 134 -8.48 3.12 13.98
C ASN A 134 -7.23 2.78 13.15
N ALA A 135 -7.37 2.60 11.83
CA ALA A 135 -6.25 2.35 10.95
C ALA A 135 -5.60 3.67 10.53
N SER A 136 -4.27 3.71 10.57
CA SER A 136 -3.47 4.80 10.03
C SER A 136 -2.62 4.28 8.88
N PHE A 137 -2.57 5.00 7.76
CA PHE A 137 -1.74 4.62 6.61
C PHE A 137 -0.50 5.51 6.52
N ILE A 138 0.20 5.64 7.65
CA ILE A 138 1.35 6.53 7.86
C ILE A 138 2.70 5.82 7.75
N SER A 139 2.72 4.56 7.31
CA SER A 139 3.91 3.77 7.01
C SER A 139 3.55 2.61 6.10
N CYS A 140 4.53 2.07 5.40
CA CYS A 140 4.36 0.86 4.59
C CYS A 140 3.94 -0.32 5.47
N GLU A 141 4.54 -0.46 6.65
CA GLU A 141 4.21 -1.48 7.64
C GLU A 141 2.72 -1.45 8.00
N ASN A 142 2.14 -0.27 8.29
CA ASN A 142 0.73 -0.19 8.62
C ASN A 142 -0.18 -0.60 7.45
N ILE A 143 0.20 -0.27 6.21
CA ILE A 143 -0.51 -0.73 5.02
C ILE A 143 -0.46 -2.26 4.95
N VAL A 144 0.75 -2.86 4.94
CA VAL A 144 0.94 -4.31 4.86
C VAL A 144 0.16 -5.04 5.96
N ASN A 145 0.29 -4.59 7.21
CA ASN A 145 -0.40 -5.19 8.35
C ASN A 145 -1.92 -5.07 8.22
N THR A 146 -2.44 -3.95 7.72
CA THR A 146 -3.89 -3.78 7.52
C THR A 146 -4.40 -4.72 6.41
N PHE A 147 -3.68 -4.84 5.30
CA PHE A 147 -4.01 -5.79 4.23
C PHE A 147 -4.01 -7.23 4.74
N LYS A 148 -3.02 -7.62 5.54
CA LYS A 148 -2.99 -8.95 6.14
C LYS A 148 -4.16 -9.16 7.10
N ASN A 149 -4.37 -8.22 8.03
CA ASN A 149 -5.34 -8.35 9.10
C ASN A 149 -6.80 -8.32 8.63
N LEU A 150 -7.12 -7.50 7.62
CA LEU A 150 -8.49 -7.33 7.13
C LEU A 150 -8.79 -8.18 5.89
N LEU A 151 -7.81 -8.41 5.02
CA LEU A 151 -8.05 -9.09 3.74
C LEU A 151 -7.40 -10.48 3.62
N ASP A 152 -6.55 -10.87 4.56
CA ASP A 152 -5.65 -12.04 4.44
C ASP A 152 -4.84 -12.00 3.14
N ILE A 153 -4.24 -10.83 2.87
CA ILE A 153 -3.35 -10.60 1.73
C ILE A 153 -1.95 -10.30 2.26
N ASP A 154 -1.00 -11.15 1.90
CA ASP A 154 0.43 -10.90 2.12
C ASP A 154 0.92 -9.95 1.02
N LEU A 155 0.87 -8.64 1.32
CA LEU A 155 1.26 -7.60 0.37
C LEU A 155 2.77 -7.61 0.18
N ILE A 156 3.23 -8.06 -0.99
CA ILE A 156 4.65 -8.08 -1.35
C ILE A 156 5.00 -6.78 -2.07
N LEU A 157 5.91 -6.01 -1.47
CA LEU A 157 6.51 -4.80 -2.04
C LEU A 157 8.02 -4.97 -2.01
N ASP A 158 8.72 -4.44 -3.01
CA ASP A 158 10.18 -4.39 -2.99
C ASP A 158 10.68 -3.36 -1.96
N ASP A 159 11.93 -3.53 -1.54
CA ASP A 159 12.56 -2.67 -0.53
C ASP A 159 12.59 -1.21 -0.95
N THR A 160 12.75 -0.92 -2.25
CA THR A 160 12.80 0.45 -2.76
C THR A 160 11.45 1.13 -2.60
N THR A 161 10.36 0.47 -3.02
CA THR A 161 8.99 0.94 -2.85
C THR A 161 8.68 1.21 -1.37
N THR A 162 9.08 0.30 -0.49
CA THR A 162 8.87 0.42 0.96
C THR A 162 9.62 1.62 1.53
N GLN A 163 10.92 1.71 1.27
CA GLN A 163 11.77 2.78 1.80
C GLN A 163 11.35 4.16 1.29
N GLU A 164 11.00 4.30 0.01
CA GLU A 164 10.56 5.58 -0.54
C GLU A 164 9.22 6.03 0.06
N PHE A 165 8.27 5.10 0.26
CA PHE A 165 7.02 5.43 0.93
C PHE A 165 7.24 5.87 2.38
N ASP A 166 8.09 5.17 3.12
CA ASP A 166 8.38 5.49 4.51
C ASP A 166 9.11 6.83 4.66
N LYS A 167 10.04 7.17 3.76
CA LYS A 167 10.66 8.51 3.71
C LYS A 167 9.59 9.60 3.56
N ILE A 168 8.67 9.43 2.61
CA ILE A 168 7.58 10.38 2.39
C ILE A 168 6.69 10.48 3.64
N CYS A 169 6.43 9.38 4.34
CA CYS A 169 5.68 9.38 5.59
C CYS A 169 6.41 10.14 6.72
N GLN A 170 7.74 10.04 6.80
CA GLN A 170 8.53 10.84 7.74
C GLN A 170 8.43 12.34 7.41
N LEU A 171 8.49 12.71 6.13
CA LEU A 171 8.28 14.11 5.71
C LEU A 171 6.87 14.61 6.07
N ARG A 172 5.84 13.78 5.87
CA ARG A 172 4.47 14.10 6.29
C ARG A 172 4.40 14.32 7.80
N HIS A 173 5.09 13.50 8.60
CA HIS A 173 5.16 13.68 10.05
C HIS A 173 5.75 15.06 10.40
N CYS A 174 6.83 15.48 9.73
CA CYS A 174 7.39 16.82 9.89
C CYS A 174 6.42 17.93 9.47
N CYS A 175 5.63 17.76 8.41
CA CYS A 175 4.67 18.79 7.99
C CYS A 175 3.51 18.96 8.97
N VAL A 176 2.93 17.84 9.44
CA VAL A 176 1.76 17.87 10.34
C VAL A 176 2.16 18.29 11.74
N HIS A 177 3.36 17.94 12.19
CA HIS A 177 3.83 18.22 13.54
C HIS A 177 4.98 19.23 13.51
N ARG A 178 4.96 20.20 14.42
CA ARG A 178 6.07 21.15 14.59
C ARG A 178 6.35 22.03 13.36
N PHE A 179 5.35 22.23 12.51
CA PHE A 179 5.38 23.19 11.39
C PHE A 179 6.56 22.97 10.42
N GLY A 180 6.78 21.71 10.02
CA GLY A 180 7.80 21.34 9.06
C GLY A 180 9.17 21.04 9.67
N LYS A 181 9.38 21.23 10.97
CA LYS A 181 10.71 21.08 11.58
C LYS A 181 11.13 19.61 11.70
N LEU A 182 12.36 19.30 11.28
CA LEU A 182 12.93 17.96 11.42
C LEU A 182 13.25 17.63 12.88
N GLY A 183 12.54 16.65 13.45
CA GLY A 183 12.82 16.10 14.76
C GLY A 183 13.84 14.96 14.74
N ALA A 184 14.45 14.67 15.89
CA ALA A 184 15.47 13.63 16.01
C ALA A 184 14.98 12.23 15.59
N LYS A 185 13.74 11.84 15.96
CA LYS A 185 13.15 10.55 15.56
C LYS A 185 13.03 10.41 14.03
N ASN A 186 12.53 11.45 13.37
CA ASN A 186 12.37 11.45 11.91
C ASN A 186 13.75 11.44 11.22
N ALA A 187 14.72 12.19 11.74
CA ALA A 187 16.06 12.20 11.19
C ALA A 187 16.78 10.86 11.35
N ILE A 188 16.59 10.14 12.46
CA ILE A 188 17.10 8.77 12.62
C ILE A 188 16.50 7.85 11.55
N ALA A 189 15.19 7.94 11.31
CA ALA A 189 14.52 7.14 10.28
C ALA A 189 14.95 7.49 8.85
N LEU A 190 15.28 8.76 8.58
CA LEU A 190 15.79 9.23 7.28
C LEU A 190 17.31 9.01 7.09
N GLY A 191 18.03 8.67 8.16
CA GLY A 191 19.49 8.53 8.20
C GLY A 191 20.16 9.67 8.96
N LEU A 192 20.60 9.39 10.20
CA LEU A 192 21.11 10.41 11.12
C LEU A 192 22.38 11.10 10.62
N GLU A 193 23.30 10.35 10.00
CA GLU A 193 24.59 10.88 9.55
C GLU A 193 24.40 12.03 8.54
N SER A 194 23.47 11.88 7.61
CA SER A 194 23.18 12.89 6.59
C SER A 194 22.23 14.00 7.05
N HIS A 195 21.49 13.80 8.15
CA HIS A 195 20.41 14.71 8.58
C HIS A 195 20.63 15.41 9.92
N SER A 196 21.69 15.08 10.66
CA SER A 196 21.98 15.67 11.99
C SER A 196 22.10 17.19 11.96
N SER A 197 22.73 17.75 10.90
CA SER A 197 22.87 19.19 10.70
C SER A 197 21.54 19.91 10.38
N LEU A 198 20.49 19.15 10.07
CA LEU A 198 19.17 19.64 9.68
C LEU A 198 18.17 19.64 10.84
N PHE A 199 18.58 19.30 12.07
CA PHE A 199 17.70 19.32 13.23
C PHE A 199 17.05 20.69 13.45
N GLU A 200 15.75 20.68 13.74
CA GLU A 200 14.91 21.86 13.93
C GLU A 200 14.79 22.78 12.71
N LYS A 201 15.42 22.44 11.58
CA LYS A 201 15.28 23.18 10.33
C LYS A 201 13.94 22.84 9.69
N PRO A 202 13.24 23.83 9.14
CA PRO A 202 11.96 23.60 8.48
C PRO A 202 12.18 22.86 7.15
N LEU A 203 11.25 21.98 6.81
CA LEU A 203 11.15 21.39 5.49
C LEU A 203 10.96 22.49 4.44
N ILE A 204 11.76 22.43 3.38
CA ILE A 204 11.62 23.29 2.22
C ILE A 204 11.18 22.42 1.05
N LEU A 205 9.91 22.52 0.69
CA LEU A 205 9.37 21.92 -0.52
C LEU A 205 9.29 22.98 -1.62
N ASP A 206 9.91 22.68 -2.76
CA ASP A 206 9.72 23.41 -4.01
C ASP A 206 8.87 22.59 -4.99
N LYS A 207 8.56 23.18 -6.14
CA LYS A 207 7.74 22.53 -7.17
C LYS A 207 8.36 21.24 -7.71
N PRO A 208 9.66 21.19 -8.06
CA PRO A 208 10.31 19.94 -8.47
C PRO A 208 10.18 18.82 -7.42
N ALA A 209 10.48 19.10 -6.15
CA ALA A 209 10.38 18.12 -5.07
C ALA A 209 8.93 17.64 -4.89
N LEU A 210 7.95 18.55 -4.92
CA LEU A 210 6.53 18.18 -4.83
C LEU A 210 6.09 17.32 -6.02
N GLY A 211 6.52 17.65 -7.24
CA GLY A 211 6.26 16.86 -8.44
C GLY A 211 6.87 15.45 -8.36
N GLN A 212 8.08 15.34 -7.82
CA GLN A 212 8.72 14.04 -7.57
C GLN A 212 7.94 13.22 -6.54
N ILE A 213 7.53 13.82 -5.42
CA ILE A 213 6.69 13.15 -4.41
C ILE A 213 5.38 12.66 -5.05
N ALA A 214 4.70 13.50 -5.82
CA ALA A 214 3.44 13.14 -6.48
C ALA A 214 3.62 11.96 -7.45
N LEU A 215 4.71 11.96 -8.23
CA LEU A 215 5.05 10.86 -9.14
C LEU A 215 5.36 9.56 -8.37
N THR A 216 6.21 9.65 -7.34
CA THR A 216 6.60 8.51 -6.50
C THR A 216 5.38 7.88 -5.85
N LEU A 217 4.49 8.68 -5.23
CA LEU A 217 3.24 8.19 -4.65
C LEU A 217 2.36 7.49 -5.70
N ARG A 218 2.26 8.04 -6.91
CA ARG A 218 1.50 7.40 -7.99
C ARG A 218 2.08 6.05 -8.41
N ILE A 219 3.40 5.92 -8.47
CA ILE A 219 4.06 4.65 -8.76
C ILE A 219 3.78 3.64 -7.64
N ILE A 220 3.99 4.03 -6.38
CA ILE A 220 3.77 3.16 -5.21
C ILE A 220 2.31 2.65 -5.18
N MET A 221 1.33 3.54 -5.38
CA MET A 221 -0.09 3.12 -5.39
C MET A 221 -0.41 2.12 -6.51
N LYS A 222 0.20 2.26 -7.69
CA LYS A 222 0.05 1.28 -8.77
C LYS A 222 0.74 -0.05 -8.44
N THR A 223 1.90 -0.01 -7.80
CA THR A 223 2.61 -1.20 -7.34
C THR A 223 1.76 -1.98 -6.33
N ILE A 224 1.19 -1.29 -5.34
CA ILE A 224 0.22 -1.88 -4.39
C ILE A 224 -0.97 -2.45 -5.15
N ASN A 225 -1.60 -1.67 -6.04
CA ASN A 225 -2.75 -2.12 -6.84
C ASN A 225 -2.48 -3.45 -7.55
N ASN A 226 -1.34 -3.55 -8.22
CA ASN A 226 -0.96 -4.73 -9.00
C ASN A 226 -0.61 -5.92 -8.10
N SER A 227 0.09 -5.67 -6.99
CA SER A 227 0.46 -6.70 -6.01
C SER A 227 -0.79 -7.31 -5.36
N VAL A 228 -1.76 -6.47 -4.99
CA VAL A 228 -3.05 -6.91 -4.43
C VAL A 228 -3.89 -7.67 -5.46
N TYR A 229 -3.99 -7.14 -6.68
CA TYR A 229 -4.70 -7.82 -7.78
C TYR A 229 -4.15 -9.23 -8.02
N ARG A 230 -2.82 -9.35 -8.11
CA ARG A 230 -2.13 -10.63 -8.26
C ARG A 230 -2.43 -11.55 -7.09
N SER A 231 -2.27 -11.09 -5.86
CA SER A 231 -2.47 -11.91 -4.66
C SER A 231 -3.88 -12.49 -4.58
N ILE A 232 -4.90 -11.70 -4.94
CA ILE A 232 -6.29 -12.15 -4.99
C ILE A 232 -6.51 -13.19 -6.10
N LEU A 233 -5.98 -12.96 -7.29
CA LEU A 233 -6.10 -13.93 -8.38
C LEU A 233 -5.35 -15.23 -8.07
N ASP A 234 -4.18 -15.14 -7.42
CA ASP A 234 -3.36 -16.27 -7.04
C ASP A 234 -4.07 -17.17 -6.02
N ARG A 235 -4.71 -16.59 -5.00
CA ARG A 235 -5.45 -17.38 -4.01
C ARG A 235 -6.79 -17.93 -4.52
N THR A 236 -7.40 -17.31 -5.52
CA THR A 236 -8.66 -17.79 -6.13
C THR A 236 -8.43 -18.86 -7.20
N PHE A 237 -7.18 -19.02 -7.67
CA PHE A 237 -6.73 -20.14 -8.49
C PHE A 237 -5.46 -20.76 -7.88
N PRO A 238 -5.61 -21.56 -6.81
CA PRO A 238 -4.47 -22.15 -6.13
C PRO A 238 -3.80 -23.19 -7.02
N THR A 239 -2.48 -23.06 -7.18
CA THR A 239 -1.64 -23.98 -7.96
C THR A 239 -0.69 -24.81 -7.07
N THR A 240 -0.82 -24.66 -5.75
CA THR A 240 0.03 -25.32 -4.76
C THR A 240 -0.81 -26.35 -3.99
N PRO A 241 -0.44 -27.65 -3.98
CA PRO A 241 -1.14 -28.64 -3.17
C PRO A 241 -0.99 -28.37 -1.68
N VAL A 242 -2.08 -28.56 -0.93
CA VAL A 242 -2.11 -28.51 0.54
C VAL A 242 -2.28 -29.92 1.09
N GLY A 243 -1.78 -30.17 2.30
CA GLY A 243 -1.77 -31.49 2.94
C GLY A 243 -0.37 -32.11 3.05
N LYS A 244 -0.26 -33.27 3.71
CA LYS A 244 0.98 -34.00 3.93
C LYS A 244 0.89 -35.41 3.34
N GLY A 245 2.01 -35.96 2.88
CA GLY A 245 2.08 -37.33 2.36
C GLY A 245 1.15 -37.58 1.17
N SER A 246 0.37 -38.65 1.24
CA SER A 246 -0.62 -39.06 0.23
C SER A 246 -1.82 -38.12 0.12
N ASP A 247 -2.06 -37.27 1.12
CA ASP A 247 -3.25 -36.39 1.17
C ASP A 247 -3.01 -35.03 0.51
N LYS A 248 -1.90 -34.87 -0.22
CA LYS A 248 -1.63 -33.64 -0.99
C LYS A 248 -2.67 -33.46 -2.10
N GLN A 249 -3.52 -32.45 -1.95
CA GLN A 249 -4.55 -32.13 -2.94
C GLN A 249 -4.51 -30.64 -3.28
N LEU A 250 -4.85 -30.31 -4.52
CA LEU A 250 -5.05 -28.92 -4.92
C LEU A 250 -6.39 -28.44 -4.35
N PRO A 251 -6.44 -27.29 -3.67
CA PRO A 251 -7.71 -26.70 -3.28
C PRO A 251 -8.56 -26.39 -4.53
N LYS A 252 -9.88 -26.36 -4.35
CA LYS A 252 -10.81 -26.05 -5.43
C LYS A 252 -10.59 -24.60 -5.92
N ALA A 253 -10.33 -24.45 -7.21
CA ALA A 253 -10.28 -23.14 -7.85
C ALA A 253 -11.67 -22.53 -8.01
N LEU A 254 -11.75 -21.20 -7.90
CA LEU A 254 -12.98 -20.44 -8.11
C LEU A 254 -13.39 -20.38 -9.59
N TRP A 255 -12.41 -20.49 -10.49
CA TRP A 255 -12.55 -20.21 -11.92
C TRP A 255 -12.75 -21.49 -12.75
N SER A 256 -13.64 -21.43 -13.73
CA SER A 256 -13.96 -22.56 -14.62
C SER A 256 -12.97 -22.73 -15.78
N ARG A 257 -12.08 -21.74 -15.99
CA ARG A 257 -11.17 -21.62 -17.16
C ARG A 257 -11.89 -21.23 -18.46
N SER A 258 -13.18 -20.92 -18.40
CA SER A 258 -13.94 -20.38 -19.54
C SER A 258 -14.34 -18.93 -19.28
N TYR A 259 -13.88 -18.02 -20.15
CA TYR A 259 -14.22 -16.59 -20.02
C TYR A 259 -15.73 -16.37 -20.03
N GLU A 260 -16.48 -17.09 -20.86
CA GLU A 260 -17.94 -16.88 -20.96
C GLU A 260 -18.67 -17.25 -19.67
N THR A 261 -18.15 -18.22 -18.93
CA THR A 261 -18.68 -18.62 -17.62
C THR A 261 -18.23 -17.64 -16.53
N ASP A 262 -16.98 -17.20 -16.57
CA ASP A 262 -16.36 -16.44 -15.49
C ASP A 262 -16.51 -14.91 -15.65
N LYS A 263 -16.89 -14.40 -16.83
CA LYS A 263 -16.87 -12.96 -17.19
C LYS A 263 -17.58 -12.05 -16.20
N ILE A 264 -18.70 -12.48 -15.61
CA ILE A 264 -19.47 -11.65 -14.66
C ILE A 264 -18.68 -11.47 -13.36
N LEU A 265 -18.18 -12.57 -12.80
CA LEU A 265 -17.44 -12.56 -11.55
C LEU A 265 -16.06 -11.92 -11.75
N PHE A 266 -15.30 -12.36 -12.76
CA PHE A 266 -14.00 -11.80 -13.07
C PHE A 266 -14.09 -10.30 -13.38
N GLY A 267 -15.16 -9.87 -14.08
CA GLY A 267 -15.43 -8.46 -14.33
C GLY A 267 -15.62 -7.64 -13.05
N LYS A 268 -16.14 -8.22 -11.95
CA LYS A 268 -16.21 -7.54 -10.66
C LYS A 268 -14.81 -7.28 -10.10
N TYR A 269 -13.95 -8.31 -10.06
CA TYR A 269 -12.56 -8.17 -9.61
C TYR A 269 -11.80 -7.18 -10.48
N TYR A 270 -11.82 -7.37 -11.81
CA TYR A 270 -11.12 -6.51 -12.76
C TYR A 270 -11.46 -5.02 -12.58
N ARG A 271 -12.76 -4.68 -12.40
CA ARG A 271 -13.19 -3.30 -12.22
C ARG A 271 -12.62 -2.63 -10.97
N LEU A 272 -12.27 -3.37 -9.93
CA LEU A 272 -11.65 -2.81 -8.72
C LEU A 272 -10.23 -2.28 -9.00
N PHE A 273 -9.50 -2.95 -9.89
CA PHE A 273 -8.07 -2.69 -10.11
C PHE A 273 -7.77 -1.97 -11.42
N SER A 274 -8.71 -2.01 -12.38
CA SER A 274 -8.56 -1.34 -13.67
C SER A 274 -8.66 0.18 -13.53
N THR A 275 -7.94 0.91 -14.37
CA THR A 275 -8.05 2.36 -14.53
C THR A 275 -8.52 2.71 -15.93
N LYS A 276 -9.45 3.66 -16.01
CA LYS A 276 -9.86 4.30 -17.27
C LYS A 276 -8.99 5.50 -17.62
N LEU A 277 -8.42 6.17 -16.61
CA LEU A 277 -7.62 7.37 -16.79
C LEU A 277 -6.25 7.08 -17.41
N GLU A 278 -5.65 5.94 -17.09
CA GLU A 278 -4.34 5.53 -17.63
C GLU A 278 -4.38 4.23 -18.43
N LYS A 279 -5.58 3.85 -18.91
CA LYS A 279 -5.89 2.69 -19.78
C LYS A 279 -5.28 1.36 -19.33
N SER A 280 -6.06 0.57 -18.60
CA SER A 280 -5.77 -0.86 -18.40
C SER A 280 -6.05 -1.71 -19.66
N PRO A 281 -5.37 -2.86 -19.84
CA PRO A 281 -5.70 -3.81 -20.89
C PRO A 281 -7.14 -4.34 -20.77
N PRO A 282 -7.82 -4.71 -21.88
CA PRO A 282 -9.19 -5.22 -21.85
C PRO A 282 -9.39 -6.41 -20.89
N VAL A 283 -10.58 -6.48 -20.26
CA VAL A 283 -10.91 -7.52 -19.26
C VAL A 283 -10.71 -8.95 -19.78
N LYS A 284 -11.10 -9.23 -21.03
CA LYS A 284 -10.93 -10.56 -21.65
C LYS A 284 -9.46 -10.92 -21.84
N GLU A 285 -8.64 -9.95 -22.22
CA GLU A 285 -7.20 -10.14 -22.36
C GLU A 285 -6.55 -10.45 -21.02
N MET A 286 -6.90 -9.70 -19.97
CA MET A 286 -6.40 -9.96 -18.61
C MET A 286 -6.84 -11.31 -18.07
N TYR A 287 -8.07 -11.73 -18.33
CA TYR A 287 -8.55 -13.07 -17.98
C TYR A 287 -7.72 -14.16 -18.68
N ASN A 288 -7.49 -14.01 -19.99
CA ASN A 288 -6.73 -15.00 -20.76
C ASN A 288 -5.28 -15.11 -20.27
N ARG A 289 -4.62 -13.98 -19.95
CA ARG A 289 -3.28 -13.97 -19.36
C ARG A 289 -3.25 -14.73 -18.03
N PHE A 290 -4.21 -14.41 -17.16
CA PHE A 290 -4.35 -15.06 -15.85
C PHE A 290 -4.51 -16.58 -15.97
N ILE A 291 -5.47 -17.06 -16.78
CA ILE A 291 -5.69 -18.50 -16.95
C ILE A 291 -4.47 -19.17 -17.58
N SER A 292 -3.86 -18.57 -18.60
CA SER A 292 -2.67 -19.13 -19.27
C SER A 292 -1.50 -19.29 -18.30
N GLU A 293 -1.25 -18.30 -17.44
CA GLU A 293 -0.19 -18.37 -16.42
C GLU A 293 -0.46 -19.49 -15.41
N LYS A 294 -1.71 -19.61 -14.93
CA LYS A 294 -2.10 -20.64 -13.96
C LYS A 294 -2.03 -22.05 -14.52
N GLU A 295 -2.44 -22.24 -15.77
CA GLU A 295 -2.31 -23.53 -16.45
C GLU A 295 -0.83 -23.90 -16.67
N ALA A 296 0.00 -22.94 -17.06
CA ALA A 296 1.45 -23.17 -17.17
C ALA A 296 2.08 -23.57 -15.82
N ALA A 297 1.64 -22.97 -14.71
CA ALA A 297 2.10 -23.35 -13.37
C ALA A 297 1.68 -24.78 -12.99
N LEU A 298 0.42 -25.17 -13.27
CA LEU A 298 -0.05 -26.55 -13.05
C LEU A 298 0.72 -27.57 -13.89
N LEU A 299 1.03 -27.24 -15.15
CA LEU A 299 1.83 -28.12 -16.02
C LEU A 299 3.26 -28.30 -15.50
N LYS A 300 3.88 -27.23 -14.97
CA LYS A 300 5.21 -27.32 -14.33
C LYS A 300 5.18 -28.24 -13.12
N LEU A 301 4.15 -28.14 -12.27
CA LEU A 301 3.96 -29.01 -11.11
C LEU A 301 3.82 -30.49 -11.51
N ALA A 302 3.02 -30.77 -12.54
CA ALA A 302 2.83 -32.13 -13.06
C ALA A 302 4.13 -32.74 -13.63
N LYS A 303 4.98 -31.92 -14.27
CA LYS A 303 6.29 -32.35 -14.78
C LYS A 303 7.33 -32.56 -13.67
N GLY A 304 7.37 -31.67 -12.66
CA GLY A 304 8.28 -31.78 -11.52
C GLY A 304 7.99 -32.97 -10.59
N SER A 305 6.81 -33.60 -10.71
CA SER A 305 6.41 -34.77 -9.93
C SER A 305 6.87 -36.12 -10.54
N LYS A 306 7.45 -36.12 -11.75
CA LYS A 306 8.05 -37.32 -12.37
C LYS A 306 9.53 -37.42 -12.01
N LYS A 307 9.89 -38.24 -11.00
CA LYS A 307 11.27 -38.72 -10.83
C LYS A 307 11.66 -39.56 -12.07
N PRO A 308 12.90 -39.46 -12.60
CA PRO A 308 13.38 -40.45 -13.56
C PRO A 308 13.35 -41.83 -12.90
N ALA A 309 12.78 -42.82 -13.57
CA ALA A 309 12.88 -44.20 -13.13
C ALA A 309 14.37 -44.60 -13.18
N VAL A 310 14.96 -44.89 -12.03
CA VAL A 310 16.27 -45.54 -11.96
C VAL A 310 16.09 -46.94 -12.56
N PRO A 311 16.84 -47.33 -13.60
CA PRO A 311 16.75 -48.68 -14.12
C PRO A 311 17.23 -49.68 -13.05
N ASN A 312 16.47 -50.75 -12.85
CA ASN A 312 16.80 -51.84 -11.92
C ASN A 312 18.24 -52.34 -12.18
N PRO A 313 19.09 -52.49 -11.15
CA PRO A 313 20.34 -53.20 -11.30
C PRO A 313 20.05 -54.65 -11.68
N GLN A 314 20.71 -55.13 -12.74
CA GLN A 314 20.71 -56.56 -13.08
C GLN A 314 21.34 -57.38 -11.93
N PRO A 315 20.87 -58.61 -11.67
CA PRO A 315 21.47 -59.47 -10.64
C PRO A 315 22.91 -59.85 -11.04
N ILE A 316 23.85 -59.64 -10.13
CA ILE A 316 25.23 -60.10 -10.24
C ILE A 316 25.24 -61.64 -10.05
N PRO A 317 25.87 -62.42 -10.95
CA PRO A 317 25.99 -63.86 -10.78
C PRO A 317 27.00 -64.24 -9.68
N ALA A 318 26.71 -65.33 -8.98
CA ALA A 318 27.42 -65.83 -7.81
C ALA A 318 28.89 -66.22 -8.07
N HIS A 319 29.69 -66.05 -7.00
CA HIS A 319 31.11 -66.35 -6.85
C HIS A 319 31.65 -67.61 -7.54
N GLN A 320 32.84 -67.47 -8.14
CA GLN A 320 33.85 -68.52 -8.20
C GLN A 320 34.99 -68.23 -7.19
N PRO A 321 35.67 -69.26 -6.66
CA PRO A 321 36.60 -69.12 -5.55
C PRO A 321 37.98 -68.61 -5.97
N ILE A 322 38.59 -67.90 -5.01
CA ILE A 322 39.87 -67.22 -5.04
C ILE A 322 41.01 -68.24 -5.17
N VAL A 323 41.91 -68.03 -6.15
CA VAL A 323 43.27 -68.58 -6.15
C VAL A 323 44.21 -67.43 -5.81
N ALA A 324 44.97 -67.62 -4.74
CA ALA A 324 45.98 -66.68 -4.27
C ALA A 324 47.22 -66.73 -5.17
N GLU A 325 47.81 -65.58 -5.50
CA GLU A 325 49.26 -65.47 -5.57
C GLU A 325 49.78 -64.03 -5.49
N ASN A 326 50.76 -63.89 -4.60
CA ASN A 326 51.91 -62.98 -4.54
C ASN A 326 51.71 -61.47 -4.37
N VAL A 327 51.88 -61.13 -3.08
CA VAL A 327 52.30 -59.86 -2.48
C VAL A 327 53.66 -59.41 -3.04
N GLU A 328 53.75 -58.13 -3.42
CA GLU A 328 55.00 -57.38 -3.52
C GLU A 328 54.87 -56.10 -2.67
N PRO A 329 55.89 -55.71 -1.86
CA PRO A 329 55.76 -54.72 -0.80
C PRO A 329 55.85 -53.26 -1.28
N PRO A 330 55.41 -52.28 -0.46
CA PRO A 330 55.18 -50.91 -0.91
C PRO A 330 56.47 -50.08 -0.95
N ALA A 331 56.53 -49.15 -1.90
CA ALA A 331 57.53 -48.07 -1.91
C ALA A 331 57.02 -46.85 -1.11
N PRO A 332 57.91 -46.09 -0.45
CA PRO A 332 57.57 -45.20 0.65
C PRO A 332 57.12 -43.79 0.21
N GLU A 333 56.24 -43.19 1.00
CA GLU A 333 55.88 -41.77 0.94
C GLU A 333 57.02 -40.86 1.42
N PRO A 334 57.20 -39.70 0.77
CA PRO A 334 57.59 -38.46 1.42
C PRO A 334 56.44 -37.46 1.23
N GLY A 335 55.94 -36.71 2.21
CA GLY A 335 56.52 -36.18 3.42
C GLY A 335 55.80 -34.85 3.65
N ALA A 336 55.35 -34.62 4.88
CA ALA A 336 54.64 -33.41 5.28
C ALA A 336 55.55 -32.16 5.29
N GLY A 337 54.98 -31.03 4.89
CA GLY A 337 55.40 -29.66 5.24
C GLY A 337 54.23 -28.75 4.87
N ALA A 338 53.45 -28.18 5.81
CA ALA A 338 53.80 -27.13 6.76
C ALA A 338 54.25 -25.84 6.05
N GLU A 339 53.29 -25.00 5.67
CA GLU A 339 53.14 -23.61 6.12
C GLU A 339 51.72 -23.09 5.82
#